data_AF-A0A8S4A7A7-F1
#
_entry.id   AF-A0A8S4A7A7-F1
#
_cell.length_a   1.000
_cell.length_b   1.000
_cell.length_c   1.000
_cell.angle_alpha   90.00
_cell.angle_beta   90.00
_cell.angle_gamma   90.00
#
_symmetry.space_group_name_H-M   'P 1'
#
loop_
_entity.id
_entity.type
_entity.pdbx_description
1 polymer ?
#
loop_
_entity_poly.entity_id
_entity_poly.type
_entity_poly.pdbx_seq_one_letter_code
_entity_poly.pdbx_strand_id
1 'polypeptide(L)'
;DSAYKDAIFISPHKFIGGPQTPGILVAKKWLFQNPVPHGAGGGTVVFVRRTAHTYSSNVEHREEGGTPGIIESIRAGLVFKLKMSFTPQFIMARERQLF
;
A
#
# COMPACT_ATOMS: atom_id res chain seq x y z
N ASP A 1 5.26 -19.57 -14.97
CA ASP A 1 4.89 -18.40 -15.79
C ASP A 1 4.59 -17.18 -14.95
N SER A 2 5.25 -16.05 -15.22
CA SER A 2 4.90 -14.75 -14.63
C SER A 2 4.12 -13.93 -15.65
N ALA A 3 2.89 -13.55 -15.30
CA ALA A 3 2.11 -12.59 -16.09
C ALA A 3 2.59 -11.16 -15.81
N TYR A 4 2.70 -10.34 -16.86
CA TYR A 4 2.95 -8.90 -16.77
C TYR A 4 1.87 -8.21 -15.92
N LYS A 5 2.28 -7.31 -15.03
CA LYS A 5 1.38 -6.57 -14.13
C LYS A 5 1.79 -5.11 -14.11
N ASP A 6 0.80 -4.23 -14.24
CA ASP A 6 0.99 -2.78 -14.11
C ASP A 6 0.81 -2.31 -12.67
N ALA A 7 -0.13 -2.93 -11.96
CA ALA A 7 -0.39 -2.70 -10.56
C ALA A 7 -0.77 -4.00 -9.85
N ILE A 8 -0.50 -4.03 -8.54
CA ILE A 8 -0.92 -5.07 -7.60
C ILE A 8 -1.49 -4.36 -6.39
N PHE A 9 -2.72 -4.70 -6.02
CA PHE A 9 -3.30 -4.29 -4.76
C PHE A 9 -3.35 -5.48 -3.81
N ILE A 10 -2.92 -5.27 -2.56
CA ILE A 10 -2.86 -6.29 -1.53
C ILE A 10 -3.68 -5.80 -0.34
N SER A 11 -4.44 -6.73 0.25
CA SER A 11 -5.18 -6.53 1.49
C SER A 11 -4.52 -7.35 2.60
N PRO A 12 -3.53 -6.81 3.34
CA PRO A 12 -2.83 -7.56 4.39
C PRO A 12 -3.77 -8.02 5.51
N HIS A 13 -4.96 -7.42 5.64
CA HIS A 13 -5.98 -7.87 6.59
C HIS A 13 -6.51 -9.29 6.35
N LYS A 14 -6.24 -9.86 5.18
CA LYS A 14 -6.57 -11.25 4.85
C LYS A 14 -5.50 -12.24 5.31
N PHE A 15 -4.36 -11.77 5.82
CA PHE A 15 -3.32 -12.62 6.37
C PHE A 15 -3.49 -12.82 7.88
N ILE A 16 -2.85 -13.85 8.43
CA ILE A 16 -2.81 -14.12 9.86
C ILE A 16 -2.20 -12.90 10.58
N GLY A 17 -2.88 -12.40 11.62
CA GLY A 17 -2.49 -11.17 12.32
C GLY A 17 -2.78 -9.87 11.56
N GLY A 18 -3.45 -9.97 10.40
CA GLY A 18 -3.76 -8.86 9.50
C GLY A 18 -4.82 -7.82 9.92
N PRO A 19 -5.77 -8.07 10.83
CA PRO A 19 -6.76 -7.04 11.17
C PRO A 19 -6.13 -5.68 11.50
N GLN A 20 -6.74 -4.59 11.01
CA GLN A 20 -6.26 -3.20 11.18
C GLN A 20 -4.92 -2.87 10.49
N THR A 21 -4.60 -3.52 9.36
CA THR A 21 -3.55 -3.07 8.43
C THR A 21 -4.14 -2.24 7.28
N PRO A 22 -3.39 -1.29 6.69
CA PRO A 22 -3.84 -0.58 5.50
C PRO A 22 -3.82 -1.52 4.28
N GLY A 23 -4.50 -1.09 3.20
CA GLY A 23 -4.27 -1.67 1.87
C GLY A 23 -2.90 -1.24 1.33
N ILE A 24 -2.27 -2.08 0.52
CA ILE A 24 -0.99 -1.76 -0.13
C ILE A 24 -1.18 -1.78 -1.64
N LEU A 25 -0.87 -0.66 -2.30
CA LEU A 25 -0.80 -0.56 -3.75
C LEU A 25 0.67 -0.55 -4.19
N VAL A 26 1.04 -1.50 -5.05
CA VAL A 26 2.32 -1.50 -5.76
C VAL A 26 2.01 -1.29 -7.23
N ALA A 27 2.42 -0.15 -7.78
CA ALA A 27 2.13 0.20 -9.16
C ALA A 27 3.34 0.87 -9.83
N LYS A 28 3.44 0.73 -11.15
CA LYS A 28 4.53 1.37 -11.90
C LYS A 28 4.38 2.89 -11.89
N LYS A 29 5.49 3.60 -11.69
CA LYS A 29 5.53 5.07 -11.58
C LYS A 29 4.87 5.79 -12.76
N TRP A 30 4.98 5.25 -13.98
CA TRP A 30 4.39 5.87 -15.18
C TRP A 30 2.86 5.84 -15.20
N LEU A 31 2.19 5.10 -14.30
CA LEU A 31 0.73 5.14 -14.16
C LEU A 31 0.26 6.40 -13.42
N PHE A 32 1.14 7.06 -12.66
CA PHE A 32 0.79 8.20 -11.81
C PHE A 32 0.96 9.53 -12.54
N GLN A 33 0.16 9.72 -13.60
CA GLN A 33 0.19 10.92 -14.45
C GLN A 33 -0.68 12.07 -13.92
N ASN A 34 -1.56 11.80 -12.95
CA ASN A 34 -2.47 12.80 -12.43
C ASN A 34 -1.71 13.88 -11.63
N PRO A 35 -1.88 15.17 -11.97
CA PRO A 35 -1.22 16.26 -11.24
C PRO A 35 -1.91 16.57 -9.91
N VAL A 36 -3.17 16.17 -9.75
CA VAL A 36 -3.97 16.35 -8.54
C VAL A 36 -4.16 14.98 -7.90
N PRO A 37 -3.85 14.82 -6.59
CA PRO A 37 -4.02 13.55 -5.89
C PRO A 37 -5.49 13.16 -5.73
N HIS A 38 -5.73 11.89 -5.44
CA HIS A 38 -7.07 11.43 -5.10
C HIS A 38 -7.62 12.11 -3.83
N GLY A 39 -6.78 12.25 -2.80
CA GLY A 39 -7.13 12.92 -1.54
C GLY A 39 -6.26 14.15 -1.30
N ALA A 40 -6.75 15.34 -1.66
CA ALA A 40 -6.03 16.58 -1.40
C ALA A 40 -6.10 16.95 0.10
N GLY A 41 -4.95 17.20 0.71
CA GLY A 41 -4.86 17.57 2.13
C GLY A 41 -3.44 17.87 2.60
N GLY A 42 -3.28 18.06 3.91
CA GLY A 42 -1.96 18.19 4.54
C GLY A 42 -1.07 17.00 4.16
N GLY A 43 0.21 17.25 3.88
CA GLY A 43 1.12 16.21 3.39
C GLY A 43 1.08 15.97 1.88
N THR A 44 0.09 16.44 1.13
CA THR A 44 0.10 16.30 -0.35
C THR A 44 0.67 17.52 -1.08
N VAL A 45 0.69 18.66 -0.38
CA VAL A 45 1.02 19.98 -0.93
C VAL A 45 2.40 20.45 -0.49
N VAL A 46 3.13 21.06 -1.42
CA VAL A 46 4.40 21.76 -1.18
C VAL A 46 4.15 23.25 -0.96
N PHE A 47 3.15 23.82 -1.63
CA PHE A 47 2.81 25.24 -1.51
C PHE A 47 1.32 25.48 -1.73
N VAL A 48 0.73 26.40 -0.95
CA VAL A 48 -0.69 26.75 -1.02
C VAL A 48 -0.85 28.26 -1.07
N ARG A 49 -1.69 28.74 -2.00
CA ARG A 49 -2.18 30.12 -2.07
C ARG A 49 -3.68 30.12 -2.37
N ARG A 50 -4.34 31.26 -2.17
CA ARG A 50 -5.82 31.40 -2.28
C ARG A 50 -6.43 30.78 -3.55
N THR A 51 -5.71 30.81 -4.67
CA THR A 51 -6.20 30.34 -5.97
C THR A 51 -5.38 29.20 -6.58
N ALA A 52 -4.36 28.68 -5.90
CA ALA A 52 -3.54 27.60 -6.44
C ALA A 52 -2.86 26.75 -5.38
N HIS A 53 -2.57 25.51 -5.77
CA HIS A 53 -1.88 24.52 -4.96
C HIS A 53 -0.74 23.93 -5.81
N THR A 54 0.42 23.74 -5.19
CA THR A 54 1.51 22.95 -5.77
C THR A 54 1.57 21.65 -5.00
N TYR A 55 1.27 20.53 -5.67
CA TYR A 55 1.34 19.20 -5.07
C TYR A 55 2.75 18.62 -5.17
N SER A 56 3.03 17.64 -4.31
CA SER A 56 4.32 16.92 -4.32
C SER A 56 4.57 16.23 -5.67
N SER A 57 5.82 16.27 -6.14
CA SER A 57 6.28 15.47 -7.28
C SER A 57 6.59 14.01 -6.89
N ASN A 58 6.78 13.74 -5.60
CA ASN A 58 6.87 12.38 -5.08
C ASN A 58 5.45 11.77 -5.02
N VAL A 59 5.26 10.64 -5.69
CA VAL A 59 3.94 9.99 -5.87
C VAL A 59 3.37 9.53 -4.53
N GLU A 60 4.20 8.89 -3.71
CA GLU A 60 3.78 8.35 -2.41
C GLU A 60 3.27 9.48 -1.50
N HIS A 61 4.03 10.56 -1.37
CA HIS A 61 3.64 11.73 -0.59
C HIS A 61 2.41 12.45 -1.17
N ARG A 62 2.27 12.46 -2.51
CA ARG A 62 1.13 13.08 -3.17
C ARG A 62 -0.17 12.30 -2.90
N GLU A 63 -0.15 10.97 -2.96
CA GLU A 63 -1.36 10.15 -2.83
C GLU A 63 -1.70 9.76 -1.37
N GLU A 64 -0.76 9.87 -0.42
CA GLU A 64 -0.97 9.57 1.01
C GLU A 64 -1.32 10.82 1.83
N GLY A 65 -2.29 11.60 1.36
CA GLY A 65 -2.73 12.81 2.01
C GLY A 65 -3.34 12.60 3.41
N GLY A 66 -3.06 13.54 4.31
CA GLY A 66 -3.54 13.52 5.69
C GLY A 66 -2.53 12.92 6.67
N THR A 67 -3.03 12.46 7.82
CA THR A 67 -2.21 11.79 8.82
C THR A 67 -1.97 10.35 8.36
N PRO A 68 -0.71 9.93 8.12
CA PRO A 68 -0.44 8.57 7.67
C PRO A 68 -0.77 7.56 8.77
N GLY A 69 -1.25 6.38 8.37
CA GLY A 69 -1.53 5.26 9.26
C GLY A 69 -0.24 4.58 9.77
N ILE A 70 0.54 5.27 10.60
CA ILE A 70 1.88 4.81 11.04
C ILE A 70 1.80 3.44 11.71
N ILE A 71 0.95 3.29 12.72
CA ILE A 71 0.81 2.02 13.47
C ILE A 71 0.29 0.91 12.57
N GLU A 72 -0.67 1.22 11.71
CA GLU A 72 -1.23 0.26 10.76
C GLU A 72 -0.17 -0.22 9.76
N SER A 73 0.72 0.68 9.31
CA SER A 73 1.84 0.37 8.41
C SER A 73 2.89 -0.51 9.08
N ILE A 74 3.23 -0.22 10.35
CA ILE A 74 4.11 -1.09 11.16
C ILE A 74 3.50 -2.49 11.28
N ARG A 75 2.19 -2.57 11.58
CA ARG A 75 1.47 -3.84 11.66
C ARG A 75 1.52 -4.60 10.33
N ALA A 76 1.32 -3.93 9.19
CA ALA A 76 1.44 -4.57 7.88
C ALA A 76 2.82 -5.19 7.68
N GLY A 77 3.90 -4.46 8.03
CA GLY A 77 5.26 -4.99 7.99
C GLY A 77 5.44 -6.26 8.83
N LEU A 78 4.89 -6.28 10.06
CA LEU A 78 4.93 -7.44 10.95
C LEU A 78 4.14 -8.64 10.38
N VAL A 79 3.00 -8.39 9.74
CA VAL A 79 2.19 -9.42 9.08
C VAL A 79 2.94 -10.08 7.93
N PHE A 80 3.66 -9.30 7.12
CA PHE A 80 4.54 -9.86 6.08
C PHE A 80 5.69 -10.66 6.67
N LYS A 81 6.31 -10.17 7.75
CA LYS A 81 7.37 -10.89 8.47
C LYS A 81 6.87 -12.24 9.00
N LEU A 82 5.66 -12.27 9.59
CA LEU A 82 5.02 -13.51 10.06
C LEU A 82 4.72 -14.47 8.90
N LYS A 83 4.16 -13.97 7.79
CA LYS A 83 3.93 -14.80 6.60
C LYS A 83 5.23 -15.40 6.06
N MET A 84 6.33 -14.64 6.09
CA MET A 84 7.64 -15.11 5.63
C MET A 84 8.25 -16.18 6.55
N SER A 85 7.97 -16.18 7.86
CA SER A 85 8.48 -17.21 8.77
C SER A 85 7.87 -18.59 8.51
N PHE A 86 6.64 -18.65 7.99
CA PHE A 86 6.01 -19.91 7.58
C PHE A 86 6.25 -20.24 6.11
N THR A 87 6.40 -19.23 5.24
CA THR A 87 6.46 -19.33 3.77
C THR A 87 5.12 -19.69 3.10
N PRO A 88 4.85 -19.19 1.87
CA PRO A 88 3.67 -19.57 1.10
C PRO A 88 3.58 -21.08 0.84
N GLN A 89 4.71 -21.72 0.54
CA GLN A 89 4.77 -23.13 0.15
C GLN A 89 4.29 -24.04 1.28
N PHE A 90 4.72 -23.76 2.51
CA PHE A 90 4.27 -24.49 3.70
C PHE A 90 2.76 -24.32 3.91
N ILE A 91 2.25 -23.09 3.85
CA ILE A 91 0.82 -22.79 4.04
C ILE A 91 -0.02 -23.56 3.01
N MET A 92 0.37 -23.51 1.73
CA MET A 92 -0.32 -24.23 0.66
C MET A 92 -0.23 -25.76 0.80
N ALA A 93 0.91 -26.28 1.26
CA ALA A 93 1.06 -27.70 1.51
C ALA A 93 0.17 -28.17 2.67
N ARG A 94 0.06 -27.36 3.73
CA ARG A 94 -0.79 -27.65 4.88
C ARG A 94 -2.28 -27.60 4.51
N GLU A 95 -2.67 -26.64 3.68
CA GLU A 95 -4.05 -26.51 3.18
C GLU A 95 -4.49 -27.76 2.41
N ARG A 96 -3.67 -28.24 1.46
CA ARG A 96 -3.92 -29.48 0.68
C ARG A 96 -3.97 -30.78 1.51
N GLN A 97 -3.48 -30.75 2.76
CA GLN A 97 -3.55 -31.92 3.65
C GLN A 97 -4.83 -31.92 4.49
N LEU A 98 -5.41 -30.75 4.73
CA LEU A 98 -6.59 -30.58 5.57
C LEU A 98 -7.89 -30.60 4.76
N PHE A 99 -7.80 -30.24 3.48
CA PHE A 99 -8.89 -30.14 2.52
C PHE A 99 -8.45 -30.80 1.20
#